data_AF-A0A1M5R7R9-F1
#
_entry.id   AF-A0A1M5R7R9-F1
#
_cell.length_a   1.000
_cell.length_b   1.000
_cell.length_c   1.000
_cell.angle_alpha   90.00
_cell.angle_beta   90.00
_cell.angle_gamma   90.00
#
_symmetry.space_group_name_H-M   'P 1'
#
loop_
_entity.id
_entity.type
_entity.pdbx_description
1 polymer ?
#
loop_
_entity_poly.entity_id
_entity_poly.type
_entity_poly.pdbx_seq_one_letter_code
_entity_poly.pdbx_strand_id
1 'polypeptide(L)'
;MQLAPMQAALTAAYVFHTLFAGLWVGAVVLTAWKVLPLAKDGDVTPELLGGVAAGVSLITRIGAVVFVATGGHMAATVYGAEGLFAPPRGHVVLTMLTLWLVMTGLVEVGGSKIRSALDEGKVRTAARDAGTFYNAAAVVGFVLLVLGGYLAA
;
A
#
# COMPACT_ATOMS: atom_id res chain seq x y z
N MET A 1 5.60 36.42 9.87
CA MET A 1 4.81 35.55 10.77
C MET A 1 4.08 34.43 10.02
N GLN A 2 4.70 33.83 8.97
CA GLN A 2 4.08 32.85 8.06
C GLN A 2 4.64 31.41 8.24
N LEU A 3 5.54 31.19 9.20
CA LEU A 3 6.28 29.94 9.37
C LEU A 3 5.49 28.84 10.11
N ALA A 4 4.61 29.21 11.05
CA ALA A 4 3.83 28.26 11.84
C ALA A 4 2.83 27.39 11.01
N PRO A 5 2.02 27.95 10.10
CA PRO A 5 1.07 27.13 9.32
C PRO A 5 1.77 26.18 8.33
N MET A 6 2.93 26.57 7.79
CA MET A 6 3.70 25.73 6.87
C MET A 6 4.29 24.50 7.59
N GLN A 7 4.75 24.66 8.83
CA GLN A 7 5.24 23.54 9.65
C GLN A 7 4.11 22.59 10.08
N ALA A 8 2.92 23.13 10.38
CA ALA A 8 1.76 22.31 10.71
C ALA A 8 1.33 21.42 9.52
N ALA A 9 1.30 21.98 8.30
CA ALA A 9 0.94 21.22 7.09
C ALA A 9 1.93 20.09 6.78
N LEU A 10 3.24 20.37 6.90
CA LEU A 10 4.28 19.36 6.71
C LEU A 10 4.18 18.25 7.77
N THR A 11 3.95 18.63 9.03
CA THR A 11 3.76 17.66 10.12
C THR A 11 2.54 16.77 9.87
N ALA A 12 1.41 17.36 9.47
CA ALA A 12 0.22 16.60 9.10
C ALA A 12 0.51 15.64 7.94
N ALA A 13 1.25 16.09 6.92
CA ALA A 13 1.63 15.23 5.79
C ALA A 13 2.43 14.00 6.25
N TYR A 14 3.46 14.17 7.11
CA TYR A 14 4.20 13.04 7.67
C TYR A 14 3.33 12.07 8.47
N VAL A 15 2.45 12.60 9.33
CA VAL A 15 1.54 11.79 10.16
C VAL A 15 0.61 10.97 9.27
N PHE A 16 -0.11 11.60 8.35
CA PHE A 16 -1.07 10.91 7.49
C PHE A 16 -0.37 9.93 6.54
N HIS A 17 0.76 10.31 5.95
CA HIS A 17 1.50 9.42 5.05
C HIS A 17 1.96 8.15 5.77
N THR A 18 2.55 8.30 6.95
CA THR A 18 3.11 7.17 7.72
C THR A 18 2.02 6.28 8.29
N LEU A 19 0.96 6.86 8.87
CA LEU A 19 -0.18 6.10 9.39
C LEU A 19 -0.86 5.30 8.28
N PHE A 20 -1.08 5.92 7.13
CA PHE A 20 -1.73 5.25 6.01
C PHE A 20 -0.83 4.17 5.39
N ALA A 21 0.49 4.41 5.29
CA ALA A 21 1.45 3.40 4.87
C ALA A 21 1.40 2.16 5.77
N GLY A 22 1.43 2.35 7.09
CA GLY A 22 1.32 1.27 8.06
C GLY A 22 0.00 0.51 7.96
N LEU A 23 -1.13 1.22 7.90
CA LEU A 23 -2.46 0.63 7.76
C LEU A 23 -2.58 -0.21 6.47
N TRP A 24 -2.18 0.37 5.34
CA TRP A 24 -2.31 -0.26 4.03
C TRP A 24 -1.42 -1.50 3.91
N VAL A 25 -0.13 -1.39 4.30
CA VAL A 25 0.79 -2.53 4.31
C VAL A 25 0.31 -3.61 5.28
N GLY A 26 -0.14 -3.22 6.48
CA GLY A 26 -0.69 -4.13 7.47
C GLY A 26 -1.90 -4.92 6.96
N ALA A 27 -2.84 -4.27 6.26
CA ALA A 27 -3.99 -4.93 5.67
C ALA A 27 -3.59 -5.95 4.58
N VAL A 28 -2.60 -5.61 3.74
CA VAL A 28 -2.08 -6.51 2.70
C VAL A 28 -1.36 -7.71 3.33
N VAL A 29 -0.51 -7.48 4.33
CA VAL A 29 0.21 -8.56 5.04
C VAL A 29 -0.77 -9.49 5.74
N LEU A 30 -1.75 -8.97 6.48
CA LEU A 30 -2.77 -9.78 7.15
C LEU A 30 -3.56 -10.63 6.15
N THR A 31 -3.91 -10.03 5.00
CA THR A 31 -4.60 -10.75 3.92
C THR A 31 -3.73 -11.89 3.39
N ALA A 32 -2.47 -11.59 3.05
CA ALA A 32 -1.52 -12.56 2.52
C ALA A 32 -1.22 -13.71 3.49
N TRP A 33 -0.99 -13.40 4.76
CA TRP A 33 -0.47 -14.35 5.75
C TRP A 33 -1.54 -15.11 6.54
N LYS A 34 -2.76 -14.57 6.64
CA LYS A 34 -3.83 -15.21 7.43
C LYS A 34 -5.08 -15.47 6.61
N VAL A 35 -5.62 -14.46 5.93
CA VAL A 35 -6.90 -14.62 5.23
C VAL A 35 -6.79 -15.61 4.08
N LEU A 36 -5.79 -15.46 3.21
CA LEU A 36 -5.64 -16.35 2.05
C LEU A 36 -5.31 -17.80 2.42
N PRO A 37 -4.43 -18.09 3.39
CA PRO A 37 -4.24 -19.47 3.87
C PRO A 37 -5.54 -20.10 4.39
N LEU A 38 -6.27 -19.42 5.29
CA LEU A 38 -7.54 -19.95 5.83
C LEU A 38 -8.58 -20.20 4.72
N ALA A 39 -8.63 -19.32 3.70
CA ALA A 39 -9.51 -19.52 2.55
C ALA A 39 -9.09 -20.70 1.65
N LYS A 40 -7.79 -21.04 1.57
CA LYS A 40 -7.34 -22.24 0.86
C LYS A 40 -7.76 -23.51 1.57
N ASP A 41 -7.75 -23.49 2.90
CA ASP A 41 -8.14 -24.62 3.75
C ASP A 41 -9.67 -24.82 3.76
N GLY A 42 -10.41 -23.74 3.54
CA GLY A 42 -11.89 -23.73 3.47
C GLY A 42 -12.54 -23.17 4.74
N ASP A 43 -11.77 -22.52 5.59
CA ASP A 43 -12.20 -21.96 6.87
C ASP A 43 -12.74 -20.52 6.72
N VAL A 44 -12.85 -20.01 5.50
CA VAL A 44 -13.34 -18.66 5.17
C VAL A 44 -14.49 -18.78 4.19
N THR A 45 -15.59 -18.09 4.48
CA THR A 45 -16.75 -18.05 3.58
C THR A 45 -16.47 -17.15 2.36
N PRO A 46 -17.16 -17.37 1.23
CA PRO A 46 -17.08 -16.50 0.05
C PRO A 46 -17.28 -15.01 0.39
N GLU A 47 -18.26 -14.71 1.25
CA GLU A 47 -18.65 -13.36 1.63
C GLU A 47 -17.55 -12.66 2.43
N LEU A 48 -16.93 -13.37 3.38
CA LEU A 48 -15.82 -12.83 4.17
C LEU A 48 -14.60 -12.53 3.27
N LEU A 49 -14.24 -13.47 2.38
CA LEU A 49 -13.12 -13.26 1.46
C LEU A 49 -13.38 -12.10 0.50
N GLY A 50 -14.59 -12.02 -0.05
CA GLY A 50 -15.03 -10.92 -0.91
C GLY A 50 -15.00 -9.57 -0.20
N GLY A 51 -15.50 -9.52 1.05
CA GLY A 51 -15.48 -8.34 1.89
C GLY A 51 -14.06 -7.85 2.20
N VAL A 52 -13.14 -8.76 2.53
CA VAL A 52 -11.72 -8.42 2.73
C VAL A 52 -11.11 -7.87 1.45
N ALA A 53 -11.30 -8.53 0.30
CA ALA A 53 -10.74 -8.08 -0.98
C ALA A 53 -11.28 -6.69 -1.38
N ALA A 54 -12.57 -6.44 -1.18
CA ALA A 54 -13.19 -5.15 -1.41
C ALA A 54 -12.64 -4.06 -0.47
N GLY A 55 -12.52 -4.37 0.83
CA GLY A 55 -11.94 -3.48 1.84
C GLY A 55 -10.50 -3.09 1.52
N VAL A 56 -9.65 -4.08 1.18
CA VAL A 56 -8.25 -3.81 0.80
C VAL A 56 -8.17 -2.98 -0.49
N SER A 57 -9.03 -3.25 -1.48
CA SER A 57 -9.11 -2.43 -2.71
C SER A 57 -9.50 -0.98 -2.38
N LEU A 58 -10.47 -0.78 -1.49
CA LEU A 58 -10.91 0.55 -1.05
C LEU A 58 -9.78 1.30 -0.33
N ILE A 59 -9.10 0.66 0.63
CA ILE A 59 -7.94 1.24 1.33
C ILE A 59 -6.85 1.61 0.32
N THR A 60 -6.58 0.75 -0.67
CA THR A 60 -5.58 1.01 -1.72
C THR A 60 -5.90 2.27 -2.52
N ARG A 61 -7.17 2.46 -2.90
CA ARG A 61 -7.63 3.62 -3.69
C ARG A 61 -7.63 4.92 -2.89
N ILE A 62 -8.12 4.87 -1.64
CA ILE A 62 -8.02 6.01 -0.73
C ILE A 62 -6.54 6.35 -0.48
N GLY A 63 -5.73 5.33 -0.27
CA GLY A 63 -4.29 5.46 -0.09
C GLY A 63 -3.61 6.14 -1.25
N ALA A 64 -3.99 5.82 -2.49
CA ALA A 64 -3.42 6.47 -3.65
C ALA A 64 -3.59 8.01 -3.60
N VAL A 65 -4.78 8.47 -3.21
CA VAL A 65 -5.05 9.91 -3.05
C VAL A 65 -4.24 10.48 -1.88
N VAL A 66 -4.23 9.79 -0.73
CA VAL A 66 -3.48 10.21 0.46
C VAL A 66 -1.98 10.30 0.17
N PHE A 67 -1.39 9.30 -0.48
CA PHE A 67 0.04 9.25 -0.79
C PHE A 67 0.45 10.29 -1.81
N VAL A 68 -0.36 10.56 -2.84
CA VAL A 68 -0.08 11.66 -3.78
C VAL A 68 -0.12 13.00 -3.06
N ALA A 69 -1.15 13.27 -2.26
CA ALA A 69 -1.30 14.54 -1.56
C ALA A 69 -0.17 14.75 -0.54
N THR A 70 0.08 13.77 0.32
CA THR A 70 1.07 13.88 1.40
C THR A 70 2.49 13.69 0.91
N GLY A 71 2.75 12.67 0.10
CA GLY A 71 4.07 12.38 -0.47
C GLY A 71 4.51 13.45 -1.47
N GLY A 72 3.60 13.94 -2.30
CA GLY A 72 3.88 15.07 -3.20
C GLY A 72 4.18 16.35 -2.43
N HIS A 73 3.43 16.65 -1.37
CA HIS A 73 3.73 17.80 -0.51
C HIS A 73 5.10 17.66 0.18
N MET A 74 5.41 16.51 0.78
CA MET A 74 6.72 16.24 1.39
C MET A 74 7.87 16.33 0.36
N ALA A 75 7.70 15.75 -0.83
CA ALA A 75 8.70 15.82 -1.89
C ALA A 75 8.98 17.26 -2.32
N ALA A 76 7.93 18.04 -2.57
CA ALA A 76 8.06 19.44 -2.99
C ALA A 76 8.69 20.33 -1.91
N THR A 77 8.36 20.10 -0.64
CA THR A 77 8.82 20.94 0.49
C THR A 77 10.20 20.59 1.01
N VAL A 78 10.55 19.30 1.03
CA VAL A 78 11.81 18.80 1.62
C VAL A 78 12.92 18.73 0.58
N TYR A 79 12.60 18.31 -0.65
CA TYR A 79 13.59 18.06 -1.69
C TYR A 79 13.60 19.12 -2.79
N GLY A 80 12.44 19.69 -3.12
CA GLY A 80 12.28 20.49 -4.33
C GLY A 80 12.54 19.65 -5.60
N ALA A 81 12.54 20.28 -6.77
CA ALA A 81 12.75 19.57 -8.03
C ALA A 81 14.19 19.01 -8.14
N GLU A 82 15.20 19.84 -7.91
CA GLU A 82 16.61 19.43 -8.06
C GLU A 82 17.02 18.36 -7.04
N GLY A 83 16.61 18.52 -5.77
CA GLY A 83 16.95 17.56 -4.71
C GLY A 83 16.26 16.20 -4.89
N LEU A 84 15.08 16.15 -5.54
CA LEU A 84 14.37 14.90 -5.78
C LEU A 84 15.08 14.00 -6.79
N PHE A 85 15.77 14.59 -7.77
CA PHE A 85 16.57 13.86 -8.75
C PHE A 85 18.05 13.76 -8.38
N ALA A 86 18.43 14.25 -7.19
CA ALA A 86 19.79 14.16 -6.68
C ALA A 86 19.96 12.93 -5.77
N PRO A 87 21.10 12.22 -5.86
CA PRO A 87 21.43 11.12 -4.96
C PRO A 87 21.88 11.62 -3.57
N PRO A 88 21.77 10.77 -2.51
CA PRO A 88 21.15 9.44 -2.52
C PRO A 88 19.65 9.48 -2.17
N ARG A 89 19.21 10.45 -1.36
CA ARG A 89 17.86 10.44 -0.76
C ARG A 89 16.74 10.70 -1.78
N GLY A 90 16.94 11.57 -2.77
CA GLY A 90 15.94 11.82 -3.81
C GLY A 90 15.61 10.55 -4.63
N HIS A 91 16.63 9.78 -5.02
CA HIS A 91 16.44 8.50 -5.69
C HIS A 91 15.70 7.46 -4.83
N VAL A 92 15.85 7.48 -3.51
CA VAL A 92 15.06 6.61 -2.62
C VAL A 92 13.58 6.99 -2.67
N VAL A 93 13.25 8.29 -2.69
CA VAL A 93 11.85 8.74 -2.85
C VAL A 93 11.28 8.28 -4.19
N LEU A 94 12.04 8.41 -5.29
CA LEU A 94 11.61 7.92 -6.62
C LEU A 94 11.46 6.40 -6.66
N THR A 95 12.31 5.68 -5.92
CA THR A 95 12.19 4.22 -5.74
C THR A 95 10.91 3.88 -4.99
N MET A 96 10.60 4.60 -3.90
CA MET A 96 9.35 4.41 -3.16
C MET A 96 8.12 4.69 -4.03
N LEU A 97 8.14 5.74 -4.84
CA LEU A 97 7.07 6.04 -5.81
C LEU A 97 6.84 4.86 -6.77
N THR A 98 7.92 4.30 -7.32
CA THR A 98 7.86 3.14 -8.22
C THR A 98 7.30 1.90 -7.51
N LEU A 99 7.83 1.57 -6.33
CA LEU A 99 7.39 0.43 -5.54
C LEU A 99 5.94 0.58 -5.07
N TRP A 100 5.49 1.80 -4.76
CA TRP A 100 4.11 2.09 -4.42
C TRP A 100 3.18 1.74 -5.59
N LEU A 101 3.49 2.17 -6.82
CA LEU A 101 2.72 1.82 -8.01
C LEU A 101 2.69 0.31 -8.26
N VAL A 102 3.84 -0.37 -8.11
CA VAL A 102 3.93 -1.83 -8.22
C VAL A 102 3.03 -2.51 -7.20
N MET A 103 3.10 -2.10 -5.94
CA MET A 103 2.28 -2.66 -4.86
C MET A 103 0.78 -2.42 -5.12
N THR A 104 0.38 -1.22 -5.55
CA THR A 104 -1.00 -0.92 -5.93
C THR A 104 -1.47 -1.84 -7.06
N GLY A 105 -0.66 -2.03 -8.11
CA GLY A 105 -0.97 -2.94 -9.20
C GLY A 105 -1.15 -4.39 -8.74
N LEU A 106 -0.22 -4.90 -7.93
CA LEU A 106 -0.29 -6.25 -7.37
C LEU A 106 -1.56 -6.46 -6.54
N VAL A 107 -1.93 -5.50 -5.69
CA VAL A 107 -3.13 -5.59 -4.85
C VAL A 107 -4.40 -5.57 -5.68
N GLU A 108 -4.54 -4.67 -6.65
CA GLU A 108 -5.72 -4.61 -7.51
C GLU A 108 -5.86 -5.86 -8.40
N VAL A 109 -4.74 -6.39 -8.92
CA VAL A 109 -4.74 -7.67 -9.66
C VAL A 109 -5.15 -8.82 -8.75
N GLY A 110 -4.56 -8.94 -7.56
CA GLY A 110 -4.94 -9.96 -6.58
C GLY A 110 -6.42 -9.89 -6.20
N GLY A 111 -6.93 -8.68 -5.93
CA GLY A 111 -8.34 -8.45 -5.65
C GLY A 111 -9.25 -8.80 -6.83
N SER A 112 -8.82 -8.54 -8.08
CA SER A 112 -9.57 -8.93 -9.28
C SER A 112 -9.68 -10.45 -9.43
N LYS A 113 -8.59 -11.19 -9.17
CA LYS A 113 -8.58 -12.66 -9.17
C LYS A 113 -9.55 -13.23 -8.15
N ILE A 114 -9.61 -12.63 -6.95
CA ILE A 114 -10.56 -13.04 -5.91
C ILE A 114 -12.00 -12.87 -6.41
N ARG A 115 -12.35 -11.67 -6.91
CA ARG A 115 -13.71 -11.38 -7.38
C ARG A 115 -14.14 -12.34 -8.49
N SER A 116 -13.33 -12.50 -9.54
CA SER A 116 -13.66 -13.39 -10.66
C SER A 116 -13.87 -14.83 -10.23
N ALA A 117 -13.04 -15.35 -9.32
CA ALA A 117 -13.20 -16.73 -8.84
C ALA A 117 -14.40 -16.88 -7.88
N LEU A 118 -14.73 -15.86 -7.10
CA LEU A 118 -15.93 -15.87 -6.24
C LEU A 118 -17.22 -15.82 -7.05
N ASP A 119 -17.25 -15.07 -8.16
CA ASP A 119 -18.39 -15.06 -9.09
C ASP A 119 -18.69 -16.45 -9.67
N GLU A 120 -17.68 -17.31 -9.73
CA GLU A 120 -17.79 -18.73 -10.15
C GLU A 120 -18.01 -19.70 -8.96
N GLY A 121 -18.13 -19.21 -7.73
CA GLY A 121 -18.28 -20.02 -6.52
C GLY A 121 -17.00 -20.75 -6.07
N LYS A 122 -15.82 -20.35 -6.54
CA LYS A 122 -14.54 -21.06 -6.35
C LYS A 122 -13.64 -20.38 -5.31
N VAL A 123 -14.02 -20.45 -4.02
CA VAL A 123 -13.26 -19.82 -2.91
C VAL A 123 -11.80 -20.27 -2.83
N ARG A 124 -11.54 -21.57 -2.92
CA ARG A 124 -10.16 -22.11 -2.83
C ARG A 124 -9.29 -21.65 -4.02
N THR A 125 -9.88 -21.57 -5.21
CA THR A 125 -9.20 -21.07 -6.41
C THR A 125 -8.90 -19.58 -6.26
N ALA A 126 -9.88 -18.78 -5.79
CA ALA A 126 -9.70 -17.36 -5.48
C ALA A 126 -8.47 -17.12 -4.61
N ALA A 127 -8.34 -17.91 -3.52
CA ALA A 127 -7.23 -17.77 -2.58
C ALA A 127 -5.88 -18.26 -3.11
N ARG A 128 -5.87 -19.28 -3.99
CA ARG A 128 -4.65 -19.76 -4.67
C ARG A 128 -4.14 -18.73 -5.67
N ASP A 129 -5.00 -18.28 -6.56
CA ASP A 129 -4.64 -17.40 -7.67
C ASP A 129 -4.23 -16.00 -7.20
N ALA A 130 -4.89 -15.49 -6.17
CA ALA A 130 -4.55 -14.20 -5.57
C ALA A 130 -3.30 -14.27 -4.68
N GLY A 131 -2.96 -15.46 -4.17
CA GLY A 131 -1.89 -15.67 -3.20
C GLY A 131 -0.54 -15.11 -3.63
N THR A 132 -0.12 -15.39 -4.87
CA THR A 132 1.17 -14.90 -5.39
C THR A 132 1.23 -13.37 -5.42
N PHE A 133 0.14 -12.71 -5.82
CA PHE A 133 0.08 -11.25 -5.90
C PHE A 133 0.11 -10.59 -4.52
N TYR A 134 -0.69 -11.09 -3.57
CA TYR A 134 -0.71 -10.55 -2.20
C TYR A 134 0.59 -10.81 -1.44
N ASN A 135 1.25 -11.97 -1.65
CA ASN A 135 2.56 -12.23 -1.07
C ASN A 135 3.63 -11.30 -1.63
N ALA A 136 3.67 -11.10 -2.96
CA ALA A 136 4.57 -10.15 -3.59
C ALA A 136 4.30 -8.71 -3.09
N ALA A 137 3.04 -8.31 -3.00
CA ALA A 137 2.64 -7.01 -2.46
C ALA A 137 3.06 -6.83 -1.00
N ALA A 138 2.97 -7.87 -0.17
CA ALA A 138 3.41 -7.84 1.22
C ALA A 138 4.92 -7.61 1.33
N VAL A 139 5.73 -8.27 0.49
CA VAL A 139 7.18 -8.05 0.43
C VAL A 139 7.50 -6.63 -0.02
N VAL A 140 6.86 -6.15 -1.09
CA VAL A 140 7.05 -4.77 -1.58
C VAL A 140 6.65 -3.75 -0.51
N GLY A 141 5.53 -3.98 0.18
CA GLY A 141 5.05 -3.13 1.28
C GLY A 141 6.03 -3.08 2.45
N PHE A 142 6.61 -4.21 2.83
CA PHE A 142 7.66 -4.24 3.85
C PHE A 142 8.88 -3.41 3.43
N VAL A 143 9.35 -3.56 2.18
CA VAL A 143 10.46 -2.76 1.64
C VAL A 143 10.11 -1.26 1.66
N LEU A 144 8.90 -0.88 1.27
CA LEU A 144 8.43 0.51 1.34
C LEU A 144 8.51 1.09 2.76
N LEU A 145 8.08 0.34 3.77
CA LEU A 145 8.17 0.79 5.17
C LEU A 145 9.62 0.94 5.64
N VAL A 146 10.51 0.02 5.23
CA VAL A 146 11.95 0.11 5.53
C VAL A 146 12.57 1.34 4.90
N LEU A 147 12.27 1.64 3.63
CA LEU A 147 12.75 2.85 2.96
C LEU A 147 12.19 4.12 3.61
N GLY A 148 10.91 4.11 4.01
CA GLY A 148 10.31 5.21 4.76
C GLY A 148 11.02 5.45 6.10
N GLY A 149 11.33 4.39 6.84
CA GLY A 149 12.11 4.47 8.08
C GLY A 149 13.53 5.01 7.85
N TYR A 150 14.20 4.58 6.78
CA TYR A 150 15.51 5.11 6.38
C TYR A 150 15.47 6.62 6.08
N LEU A 151 14.41 7.11 5.43
CA LEU A 151 14.26 8.54 5.14
C LEU A 151 13.89 9.37 6.37
N ALA A 152 13.30 8.75 7.40
CA ALA A 152 12.92 9.40 8.65
C ALA A 152 14.06 9.46 9.70
N ALA A 153 15.12 8.69 9.53
CA ALA A 153 16.32 8.67 10.38
C ALA A 153 17.34 9.76 9.99
#